data_AF-A0A558F1P3-F1
#
_entry.id   AF-A0A558F1P3-F1
#
_cell.length_a   1.000
_cell.length_b   1.000
_cell.length_c   1.000
_cell.angle_alpha   90.00
_cell.angle_beta   90.00
_cell.angle_gamma   90.00
#
_symmetry.space_group_name_H-M   'P 1'
#
loop_
_entity.id
_entity.type
_entity.pdbx_description
1 polymer ?
#
loop_
_entity_poly.entity_id
_entity_poly.type
_entity_poly.pdbx_seq_one_letter_code
_entity_poly.pdbx_strand_id
1 'polypeptide(L)'
;MTKHWIGYHNVNKTKMSYRALPESVLYTNANGNPHAGDIVWVIEGVGNKSPKLYRLVDCFIVETMDTVIPLQFKGMKKRIIAKRSLMLPNLPINIEDLADKKLLEPLKQYLNTSPGMTGTTDKLPALEILLKMSSSTLD
;
A
#
# COMPACT_ATOMS: atom_id res chain seq x y z
N MET A 1 5.65 19.62 -5.23
CA MET A 1 4.67 19.15 -4.23
C MET A 1 4.66 17.64 -4.26
N THR A 2 4.91 16.98 -3.13
CA THR A 2 4.93 15.50 -3.03
C THR A 2 3.54 14.95 -3.28
N LYS A 3 3.42 13.96 -4.18
CA LYS A 3 2.15 13.26 -4.40
C LYS A 3 2.10 11.99 -3.55
N HIS A 4 0.89 11.63 -3.16
CA HIS A 4 0.61 10.45 -2.37
C HIS A 4 -0.22 9.48 -3.21
N TRP A 5 0.20 8.22 -3.24
CA TRP A 5 -0.37 7.15 -4.06
C TRP A 5 -0.75 5.96 -3.22
N ILE A 6 -1.83 5.26 -3.57
CA ILE A 6 -2.14 3.95 -2.99
C ILE A 6 -1.68 2.86 -3.95
N GLY A 7 -0.85 1.95 -3.47
CA GLY A 7 -0.48 0.71 -4.14
C GLY A 7 -1.26 -0.47 -3.56
N TYR A 8 -1.82 -1.32 -4.41
CA TYR A 8 -2.51 -2.53 -3.96
C TYR A 8 -1.65 -3.77 -4.19
N HIS A 9 -1.44 -4.53 -3.12
CA HIS A 9 -0.81 -5.85 -3.16
C HIS A 9 -1.87 -6.92 -2.89
N ASN A 10 -1.93 -7.94 -3.75
CA ASN A 10 -2.87 -9.04 -3.58
C ASN A 10 -2.10 -10.35 -3.38
N VAL A 11 -2.13 -10.87 -2.15
CA VAL A 11 -1.40 -12.08 -1.76
C VAL A 11 -1.73 -13.28 -2.65
N ASN A 12 -2.98 -13.40 -3.09
CA ASN A 12 -3.39 -14.53 -3.92
C ASN A 12 -2.90 -14.44 -5.36
N LYS A 13 -2.71 -13.21 -5.87
CA LYS A 13 -2.14 -12.95 -7.21
C LYS A 13 -0.62 -13.11 -7.20
N THR A 14 0.04 -12.62 -6.17
CA THR A 14 1.51 -12.66 -6.03
C THR A 14 2.03 -13.94 -5.38
N LYS A 15 1.14 -14.74 -4.74
CA LYS A 15 1.47 -15.92 -3.93
C LYS A 15 2.43 -15.63 -2.77
N MET A 16 2.49 -14.38 -2.32
CA MET A 16 3.42 -13.91 -1.30
C MET A 16 2.81 -12.73 -0.54
N SER A 17 2.96 -12.69 0.77
CA SER A 17 2.62 -11.50 1.57
C SER A 17 3.65 -10.39 1.38
N TYR A 18 3.17 -9.15 1.36
CA TYR A 18 4.02 -7.97 1.37
C TYR A 18 4.62 -7.78 2.75
N ARG A 19 5.86 -7.29 2.79
CA ARG A 19 6.53 -6.89 4.02
C ARG A 19 7.28 -5.59 3.76
N ALA A 20 7.15 -4.63 4.68
CA ALA A 20 7.98 -3.44 4.66
C ALA A 20 9.46 -3.81 4.87
N LEU A 21 10.34 -3.25 4.05
CA LEU A 21 11.79 -3.43 4.06
C LEU A 21 12.47 -2.05 3.98
N PRO A 22 13.76 -1.93 4.35
CA PRO A 22 14.49 -0.67 4.19
C PRO A 22 14.40 -0.16 2.75
N GLU A 23 14.54 -1.08 1.78
CA GLU A 23 14.36 -0.87 0.34
C GLU A 23 13.15 -1.67 -0.15
N SER A 24 11.95 -1.27 0.29
CA SER A 24 10.70 -1.86 -0.17
C SER A 24 10.52 -1.78 -1.69
N VAL A 25 9.94 -2.83 -2.27
CA VAL A 25 9.62 -2.88 -3.70
C VAL A 25 8.15 -3.22 -3.88
N LEU A 26 7.43 -2.42 -4.66
CA LEU A 26 6.06 -2.72 -5.08
C LEU A 26 6.02 -3.05 -6.57
N TYR A 27 5.61 -4.28 -6.89
CA TYR A 27 5.31 -4.68 -8.27
C TYR A 27 3.85 -4.41 -8.59
N THR A 28 3.59 -3.71 -9.69
CA THR A 28 2.22 -3.34 -10.07
C THR A 28 2.00 -3.40 -11.57
N ASN A 29 0.77 -3.68 -11.96
CA ASN A 29 0.28 -3.56 -13.34
C ASN A 29 -0.59 -2.31 -13.54
N ALA A 30 -0.76 -1.48 -12.51
CA ALA A 30 -1.58 -0.28 -12.56
C ALA A 30 -0.87 0.86 -13.31
N ASN A 31 -1.68 1.78 -13.84
CA ASN A 31 -1.21 2.88 -14.68
C ASN A 31 -0.56 4.03 -13.88
N GLY A 32 -0.87 4.20 -12.58
CA GLY A 32 -0.37 5.32 -11.76
C GLY A 32 1.15 5.43 -11.76
N ASN A 33 1.69 6.61 -12.02
CA ASN A 33 3.12 6.84 -12.32
C ASN A 33 3.79 7.69 -11.23
N PRO A 34 4.17 7.09 -10.09
CA PRO A 34 4.86 7.81 -9.03
C PRO A 34 6.26 8.23 -9.51
N HIS A 35 6.72 9.39 -9.04
CA HIS A 35 8.08 9.87 -9.28
C HIS A 35 8.91 9.84 -8.01
N ALA A 36 10.23 9.98 -8.15
CA ALA A 36 11.13 10.12 -7.01
C ALA A 36 10.64 11.22 -6.05
N GLY A 37 10.60 10.90 -4.76
CA GLY A 37 10.09 11.79 -3.70
C GLY A 37 8.58 11.72 -3.45
N ASP A 38 7.81 11.02 -4.27
CA ASP A 38 6.40 10.70 -3.98
C ASP A 38 6.29 9.67 -2.84
N ILE A 39 5.11 9.59 -2.22
CA ILE A 39 4.81 8.63 -1.15
C ILE A 39 3.84 7.57 -1.68
N VAL A 40 4.16 6.30 -1.44
CA VAL A 40 3.30 5.16 -1.77
C VAL A 40 2.84 4.47 -0.50
N TRP A 41 1.53 4.38 -0.32
CA TRP A 41 0.84 3.65 0.73
C TRP A 41 0.46 2.28 0.20
N VAL A 42 1.02 1.20 0.74
CA VAL A 42 0.76 -0.15 0.27
C VAL A 42 -0.33 -0.79 1.12
N ILE A 43 -1.46 -1.09 0.48
CA ILE A 43 -2.54 -1.89 1.07
C ILE A 43 -2.45 -3.30 0.54
N GLU A 44 -2.34 -4.27 1.45
CA GLU A 44 -2.44 -5.68 1.14
C GLU A 44 -3.89 -6.16 1.30
N GLY A 45 -4.39 -6.89 0.31
CA GLY A 45 -5.62 -7.68 0.43
C GLY A 45 -5.34 -9.17 0.58
N VAL A 46 -5.93 -9.79 1.60
CA VAL A 46 -5.92 -11.23 1.85
C VAL A 46 -7.29 -11.82 1.55
N GLY A 47 -7.30 -12.96 0.85
CA GLY A 47 -8.52 -13.70 0.51
C GLY A 47 -9.01 -13.47 -0.93
N ASN A 48 -9.68 -14.49 -1.48
CA ASN A 48 -10.25 -14.47 -2.84
C ASN A 48 -11.77 -14.24 -2.85
N LYS A 49 -12.45 -14.46 -1.71
CA LYS A 49 -13.90 -14.28 -1.54
C LYS A 49 -14.16 -13.21 -0.49
N SER A 50 -15.29 -12.53 -0.60
CA SER A 50 -15.74 -11.60 0.45
C SER A 50 -16.04 -12.36 1.75
N PRO A 51 -15.73 -11.75 2.92
CA PRO A 51 -15.04 -10.47 3.07
C PRO A 51 -13.52 -10.60 2.87
N LYS A 52 -12.94 -9.72 2.05
CA LYS A 52 -11.47 -9.58 1.97
C LYS A 52 -10.98 -8.82 3.19
N LEU A 53 -9.89 -9.28 3.79
CA LEU A 53 -9.19 -8.55 4.84
C LEU A 53 -8.16 -7.63 4.18
N TYR A 54 -8.10 -6.38 4.66
CA TYR A 54 -7.18 -5.38 4.14
C TYR A 54 -6.29 -4.83 5.25
N ARG A 55 -5.01 -4.70 4.93
CA ARG A 55 -3.98 -4.24 5.87
C ARG A 55 -3.14 -3.16 5.23
N LEU A 56 -2.85 -2.09 5.96
CA LEU A 56 -1.73 -1.22 5.62
C LEU A 56 -0.46 -2.00 5.97
N VAL A 57 0.38 -2.25 4.98
CA VAL A 57 1.58 -3.10 5.11
C VAL A 57 2.87 -2.34 4.85
N ASP A 58 2.78 -1.17 4.22
CA ASP A 58 3.91 -0.25 4.07
C ASP A 58 3.43 1.17 3.74
N CYS A 59 4.30 2.14 3.99
CA CYS A 59 4.22 3.50 3.49
C CYS A 59 5.66 3.94 3.20
N PHE A 60 6.00 4.26 1.96
CA PHE A 60 7.41 4.53 1.61
C PHE A 60 7.58 5.72 0.67
N ILE A 61 8.76 6.33 0.73
CA ILE A 61 9.18 7.38 -0.20
C ILE A 61 9.80 6.72 -1.42
N VAL A 62 9.37 7.10 -2.61
CA VAL A 62 9.85 6.55 -3.88
C VAL A 62 11.27 7.05 -4.17
N GLU A 63 12.17 6.12 -4.49
CA GLU A 63 13.48 6.43 -5.07
C GLU A 63 13.40 6.44 -6.58
N THR A 64 12.92 5.34 -7.17
CA THR A 64 12.87 5.16 -8.62
C THR A 64 11.78 4.18 -9.03
N MET A 65 11.53 4.11 -10.34
CA MET A 65 10.61 3.17 -10.96
C MET A 65 11.23 2.65 -12.25
N ASP A 66 11.13 1.34 -12.47
CA ASP A 66 11.62 0.71 -13.70
C ASP A 66 10.72 -0.47 -14.14
N THR A 67 11.12 -1.13 -15.22
CA THR A 67 10.40 -2.25 -15.85
C THR A 67 11.08 -3.61 -15.63
N VAL A 68 12.00 -3.72 -14.68
CA VAL A 68 12.69 -4.98 -14.37
C VAL A 68 11.79 -5.85 -13.49
N ILE A 69 11.10 -6.82 -14.11
CA ILE A 69 10.11 -7.68 -13.44
C ILE A 69 10.66 -9.11 -13.30
N PRO A 70 10.89 -9.61 -12.08
CA PRO A 70 11.22 -11.01 -11.84
C PRO A 70 10.12 -11.94 -12.34
N LEU A 71 10.50 -13.17 -12.71
CA LEU A 71 9.58 -14.16 -13.26
C LEU A 71 8.38 -14.44 -12.34
N GLN A 72 8.57 -14.40 -11.01
CA GLN A 72 7.49 -14.63 -10.05
C GLN A 72 6.39 -13.54 -10.07
N PHE A 73 6.67 -12.37 -10.65
CA PHE A 73 5.71 -11.27 -10.80
C PHE A 73 5.20 -11.13 -12.24
N LYS A 74 5.15 -12.23 -13.00
CA LYS A 74 4.63 -12.27 -14.37
C LYS A 74 3.25 -11.60 -14.45
N GLY A 75 3.11 -10.66 -15.39
CA GLY A 75 1.89 -9.86 -15.58
C GLY A 75 1.89 -8.50 -14.87
N MET A 76 2.91 -8.20 -14.06
CA MET A 76 3.20 -6.84 -13.61
C MET A 76 3.93 -6.06 -14.71
N LYS A 77 3.76 -4.74 -14.72
CA LYS A 77 4.32 -3.87 -15.77
C LYS A 77 5.50 -3.05 -15.30
N LYS A 78 5.60 -2.81 -13.99
CA LYS A 78 6.64 -2.00 -13.37
C LYS A 78 6.89 -2.39 -11.92
N ARG A 79 8.08 -2.05 -11.44
CA ARG A 79 8.41 -2.05 -10.01
C ARG A 79 8.71 -0.64 -9.55
N ILE A 80 8.22 -0.31 -8.36
CA ILE A 80 8.46 0.96 -7.66
C ILE A 80 9.37 0.63 -6.49
N ILE A 81 10.49 1.33 -6.41
CA ILE A 81 11.54 1.08 -5.41
C ILE A 81 11.53 2.20 -4.40
N ALA A 82 11.52 1.84 -3.13
CA ALA A 82 11.56 2.76 -2.02
C ALA A 82 12.98 3.26 -1.75
N LYS A 83 13.11 4.56 -1.50
CA LYS A 83 14.29 5.15 -0.85
C LYS A 83 14.36 4.75 0.63
N ARG A 84 13.19 4.73 1.27
CA ARG A 84 12.99 4.27 2.65
C ARG A 84 11.52 3.98 2.93
N SER A 85 11.26 2.97 3.75
CA SER A 85 9.96 2.77 4.39
C SER A 85 9.79 3.72 5.59
N LEU A 86 8.62 4.32 5.70
CA LEU A 86 8.11 5.08 6.84
C LEU A 86 7.33 4.20 7.82
N MET A 87 7.07 2.94 7.45
CA MET A 87 6.38 1.98 8.29
C MET A 87 7.34 1.11 9.09
N LEU A 88 8.65 1.14 8.84
CA LEU A 88 9.61 0.43 9.70
C LEU A 88 9.86 1.19 11.02
N PRO A 89 9.94 0.49 12.17
CA PRO A 89 9.86 -0.98 12.36
C PRO A 89 8.43 -1.51 12.63
N ASN A 90 7.40 -0.71 12.42
CA ASN A 90 6.01 -1.01 12.75
C ASN A 90 5.47 -2.26 12.02
N LEU A 91 4.54 -2.95 12.68
CA LEU A 91 3.84 -4.10 12.10
C LEU A 91 2.68 -3.66 11.21
N PRO A 92 2.27 -4.49 10.23
CA PRO A 92 1.04 -4.27 9.48
C PRO A 92 -0.18 -4.07 10.38
N ILE A 93 -1.05 -3.14 10.02
CA ILE A 93 -2.28 -2.82 10.77
C ILE A 93 -3.52 -3.09 9.92
N ASN A 94 -4.57 -3.66 10.50
CA ASN A 94 -5.82 -3.87 9.75
C ASN A 94 -6.52 -2.53 9.58
N ILE A 95 -7.07 -2.28 8.39
CA ILE A 95 -7.78 -1.02 8.17
C ILE A 95 -9.03 -0.89 9.04
N GLU A 96 -9.60 -2.03 9.49
CA GLU A 96 -10.78 -2.08 10.35
C GLU A 96 -10.48 -1.71 11.81
N ASP A 97 -9.21 -1.70 12.21
CA ASP A 97 -8.78 -1.29 13.55
C ASP A 97 -9.02 0.22 13.75
N LEU A 98 -9.12 0.99 12.65
CA LEU A 98 -9.53 2.38 12.68
C LEU A 98 -11.01 2.49 13.10
N ALA A 99 -11.23 3.02 14.30
CA ALA A 99 -12.55 3.13 14.93
C ALA A 99 -13.48 4.11 14.21
N ASP A 100 -12.95 5.21 13.66
CA ASP A 100 -13.73 6.21 12.94
C ASP A 100 -14.18 5.70 11.57
N LYS A 101 -15.39 5.13 11.52
CA LYS A 101 -15.96 4.58 10.29
C LYS A 101 -16.21 5.64 9.21
N LYS A 102 -16.46 6.90 9.57
CA LYS A 102 -16.64 7.96 8.56
C LYS A 102 -15.33 8.26 7.85
N LEU A 103 -14.24 8.30 8.60
CA LEU A 103 -12.91 8.51 8.04
C LEU A 103 -12.46 7.33 7.17
N LEU A 104 -12.84 6.11 7.56
CA LEU A 104 -12.48 4.88 6.85
C LEU A 104 -13.25 4.67 5.54
N GLU A 105 -14.43 5.25 5.41
CA GLU A 105 -15.38 5.01 4.31
C GLU A 105 -14.79 5.24 2.90
N PRO A 106 -14.06 6.35 2.62
CA PRO A 106 -13.46 6.56 1.30
C PRO A 106 -12.41 5.49 0.94
N LEU A 107 -11.70 4.97 1.94
CA LEU A 107 -10.71 3.91 1.75
C LEU A 107 -11.41 2.57 1.47
N LYS A 108 -12.50 2.26 2.18
CA LYS A 108 -13.33 1.07 1.91
C LYS A 108 -13.92 1.07 0.52
N GLN A 109 -14.49 2.20 0.08
CA GLN A 109 -15.08 2.33 -1.26
C GLN A 109 -14.04 2.10 -2.37
N TYR A 110 -12.84 2.64 -2.20
CA TYR A 110 -11.72 2.38 -3.11
C TYR A 110 -11.32 0.90 -3.15
N LEU A 111 -11.24 0.24 -1.99
CA LEU A 111 -10.84 -1.17 -1.92
C LEU A 111 -11.89 -2.13 -2.51
N ASN A 112 -13.16 -1.74 -2.50
CA ASN A 112 -14.26 -2.52 -3.08
C ASN A 112 -14.37 -2.42 -4.62
N THR A 113 -13.73 -1.44 -5.26
CA THR A 113 -13.91 -1.12 -6.70
C THR A 113 -12.77 -1.57 -7.61
N SER A 114 -12.05 -2.63 -7.25
CA SER A 114 -10.80 -3.08 -7.91
C SER A 114 -9.67 -2.05 -7.80
N PRO A 115 -8.96 -2.02 -6.65
CA PRO A 115 -7.98 -0.98 -6.34
C PRO A 115 -6.83 -0.96 -7.35
N GLY A 116 -6.74 0.13 -8.11
CA GLY A 116 -5.59 0.48 -8.95
C GLY A 116 -4.67 1.47 -8.24
N MET A 117 -3.56 1.84 -8.86
CA MET A 117 -2.67 2.87 -8.31
C MET A 117 -3.24 4.27 -8.56
N THR A 118 -3.83 4.87 -7.52
CA THR A 118 -4.52 6.17 -7.58
C THR A 118 -3.96 7.14 -6.55
N GLY A 119 -4.28 8.43 -6.71
CA GLY A 119 -4.01 9.43 -5.68
C GLY A 119 -4.80 9.15 -4.40
N THR A 120 -4.30 9.65 -3.27
CA THR A 120 -4.86 9.40 -1.92
C THR A 120 -5.84 10.47 -1.43
N THR A 121 -6.22 11.48 -2.23
CA THR A 121 -6.84 12.75 -1.79
C THR A 121 -7.77 12.66 -0.56
N ASP A 122 -8.89 11.96 -0.68
CA ASP A 122 -9.93 11.75 0.33
C ASP A 122 -9.64 10.57 1.29
N LYS A 123 -8.61 9.79 1.01
CA LYS A 123 -8.19 8.59 1.74
C LYS A 123 -7.00 8.83 2.65
N LEU A 124 -6.24 9.89 2.42
CA LEU A 124 -5.02 10.23 3.13
C LEU A 124 -5.24 10.37 4.64
N PRO A 125 -6.30 11.04 5.13
CA PRO A 125 -6.53 11.13 6.57
C PRO A 125 -6.62 9.77 7.27
N ALA A 126 -7.30 8.79 6.67
CA ALA A 126 -7.39 7.44 7.22
C ALA A 126 -6.02 6.73 7.22
N LEU A 127 -5.26 6.87 6.13
CA LEU A 127 -3.94 6.26 5.98
C LEU A 127 -2.93 6.80 6.99
N GLU A 128 -2.96 8.12 7.26
CA GLU A 128 -2.08 8.75 8.25
C GLU A 128 -2.40 8.30 9.67
N ILE A 129 -3.69 8.15 10.02
CA ILE A 129 -4.08 7.62 11.34
C ILE A 129 -3.65 6.15 11.47
N LEU A 130 -3.89 5.32 10.46
CA LEU A 130 -3.44 3.92 10.47
C LEU A 130 -1.92 3.82 10.67
N LEU A 131 -1.13 4.66 10.00
CA LEU A 131 0.32 4.69 10.20
C LEU A 131 0.69 5.06 11.63
N LYS A 132 0.06 6.09 12.22
CA LYS A 132 0.28 6.47 13.63
C LYS A 132 -0.09 5.35 14.60
N MET A 133 -1.21 4.67 14.35
CA MET A 133 -1.64 3.54 15.17
C MET A 133 -0.65 2.36 15.07
N SER A 134 -0.03 2.15 13.90
CA SER A 134 0.98 1.10 13.73
C SER A 134 2.23 1.32 14.59
N SER A 135 2.57 2.58 14.90
CA SER A 135 3.68 2.89 15.82
C SER A 135 3.33 2.75 17.30
N SER A 136 2.06 2.88 17.67
CA SER A 136 1.60 2.84 19.07
C SER A 136 1.32 1.43 19.60
N THR A 137 1.48 0.39 18.79
CA THR A 137 1.34 -1.01 19.23
C THR A 137 2.64 -1.59 19.80
N LEU A 138 3.68 -0.76 19.97
CA LEU A 138 4.99 -1.13 20.52
C LEU A 138 5.21 -0.66 21.97
N ASP A 139 4.19 -0.10 22.64
CA ASP A 139 4.23 0.30 24.05
C ASP A 139 3.59 -0.75 24.98
#